data_AF-A0A6I2Y3G2-F1
#
_entry.id   AF-A0A6I2Y3G2-F1
#
_cell.length_a   1.000
_cell.length_b   1.000
_cell.length_c   1.000
_cell.angle_alpha   90.00
_cell.angle_beta   90.00
_cell.angle_gamma   90.00
#
_symmetry.space_group_name_H-M   'P 1'
#
loop_
_entity.id
_entity.type
_entity.pdbx_description
1 polymer ?
#
loop_
_entity_poly.entity_id
_entity_poly.type
_entity_poly.pdbx_seq_one_letter_code
_entity_poly.pdbx_strand_id
1 'polypeptide(L)'
;MTNTLLIMLEGAKSRSWTARFNPPAVIGFACGQAITLAVVLGPIIGQPWLNGFRNYFSSDQFAYAAIATNVSQGSLALVEPFNETGQLFYPSAWYLVLGLFSRLTGLPVHQAWTLLGVLAIGGTVLACGMVAWRASRLWWAPILPALALLTGTFALATGGYWYVILDRHAVLWGPFGTLFTLNAEVIGLCIIATAMVALIGL
;
A
#
# COMPACT_ATOMS: atom_id res chain seq x y z
N MET A 1 29.44 -1.86 45.56
CA MET A 1 28.79 -2.41 44.35
C MET A 1 27.29 -2.10 44.25
N THR A 2 26.71 -1.28 45.14
CA THR A 2 25.25 -1.11 45.24
C THR A 2 24.69 0.07 44.42
N ASN A 3 25.52 1.03 44.01
CA ASN A 3 25.05 2.25 43.33
C ASN A 3 24.81 2.07 41.82
N THR A 4 25.48 1.14 41.15
CA THR A 4 25.34 0.94 39.70
C THR A 4 23.98 0.32 39.32
N LEU A 5 23.44 -0.54 40.20
CA LEU A 5 22.16 -1.22 39.97
C LEU A 5 20.97 -0.28 40.20
N LEU A 6 21.08 0.66 41.15
CA LEU A 6 20.04 1.68 41.38
C LEU A 6 19.93 2.66 40.22
N ILE A 7 21.06 3.09 39.63
CA ILE A 7 21.09 3.99 38.46
C ILE A 7 20.47 3.31 37.22
N MET A 8 20.69 2.00 37.03
CA MET A 8 20.03 1.26 35.94
C MET A 8 18.52 1.07 36.17
N LEU A 9 18.09 0.92 37.42
CA LEU A 9 16.67 0.79 37.77
C LEU A 9 15.92 2.14 37.78
N GLU A 10 16.59 3.25 38.07
CA GLU A 10 16.02 4.60 37.97
C GLU A 10 15.96 5.10 36.51
N GLY A 11 16.95 4.77 35.68
CA GLY A 11 16.93 5.08 34.25
C GLY A 11 15.82 4.35 33.47
N ALA A 12 15.36 3.20 33.98
CA ALA A 12 14.24 2.45 33.39
C ALA A 12 12.86 3.02 33.74
N LYS A 13 12.74 3.84 34.79
CA LYS A 13 11.46 4.33 35.32
C LYS A 13 10.98 5.66 34.72
N SER A 14 11.77 6.34 33.88
CA SER A 14 11.40 7.68 33.37
C SER A 14 10.93 7.75 31.91
N ARG A 15 10.77 6.63 31.20
CA ARG A 15 10.02 6.63 29.91
C ARG A 15 8.52 6.70 30.19
N SER A 16 8.07 7.83 30.75
CA SER A 16 6.65 8.18 30.72
C SER A 16 6.22 8.26 29.26
N TRP A 17 5.44 7.28 28.81
CA TRP A 17 4.82 7.21 27.49
C TRP A 17 3.70 8.25 27.29
N THR A 18 3.81 9.42 27.91
CA THR A 18 2.95 10.53 27.56
C THR A 18 3.37 10.95 26.16
N ALA A 19 2.61 10.52 25.14
CA ALA A 19 2.69 11.04 23.79
C ALA A 19 2.40 12.54 23.89
N ARG A 20 3.44 13.34 24.16
CA ARG A 20 3.34 14.78 24.12
C ARG A 20 3.01 15.10 22.67
N PHE A 21 1.81 15.61 22.45
CA PHE A 21 1.38 16.11 21.17
C PHE A 21 2.50 16.98 20.59
N ASN A 22 3.02 16.57 19.44
CA ASN A 22 4.12 17.24 18.76
C ASN A 22 3.54 17.80 17.45
N PRO A 23 3.02 19.06 17.46
CA PRO A 23 2.38 19.65 16.29
C PRO A 23 3.25 19.59 15.02
N PRO A 24 4.57 19.86 15.09
CA PRO A 24 5.47 19.66 13.95
C PRO A 24 5.43 18.24 13.37
N ALA A 25 5.42 17.21 14.21
CA ALA A 25 5.34 15.83 13.72
C ALA A 25 4.01 15.56 13.01
N VAL A 26 2.90 16.09 13.54
CA VAL A 26 1.58 15.99 12.89
C VAL A 26 1.60 16.61 11.49
N ILE A 27 2.25 17.76 11.33
CA ILE A 27 2.45 18.39 10.02
C ILE A 27 3.22 17.45 9.08
N GLY A 28 4.30 16.83 9.56
CA GLY A 28 5.05 15.85 8.78
C GLY A 28 4.21 14.68 8.29
N PHE A 29 3.38 14.09 9.18
CA PHE A 29 2.46 13.02 8.79
C PHE A 29 1.41 13.48 7.80
N ALA A 30 0.81 14.65 8.01
CA ALA A 30 -0.18 15.22 7.10
C ALA A 30 0.41 15.50 5.72
N CYS A 31 1.63 16.06 5.65
CA CYS A 31 2.36 16.26 4.40
C CYS A 31 2.68 14.94 3.71
N GLY A 32 3.14 13.93 4.45
CA GLY A 32 3.38 12.59 3.90
C GLY A 32 2.12 11.99 3.27
N GLN A 33 0.98 12.04 3.98
CA GLN A 33 -0.29 11.54 3.47
C GLN A 33 -0.80 12.35 2.27
N ALA A 34 -0.65 13.68 2.28
CA ALA A 34 -1.01 14.53 1.14
C ALA A 34 -0.20 14.17 -0.11
N ILE A 35 1.10 13.92 0.03
CA ILE A 35 1.95 13.44 -1.08
C ILE A 35 1.49 12.06 -1.54
N THR A 36 1.24 11.12 -0.63
CA THR A 36 0.73 9.78 -0.99
C THR A 36 -0.57 9.86 -1.78
N LEU A 37 -1.54 10.65 -1.32
CA LEU A 37 -2.81 10.86 -2.02
C LEU A 37 -2.59 11.54 -3.38
N ALA A 38 -1.71 12.53 -3.47
CA ALA A 38 -1.38 13.16 -4.74
C ALA A 38 -0.73 12.17 -5.72
N VAL A 39 0.10 11.25 -5.26
CA VAL A 39 0.72 10.22 -6.11
C VAL A 39 -0.30 9.19 -6.57
N VAL A 40 -1.11 8.67 -5.65
CA VAL A 40 -2.05 7.57 -5.93
C VAL A 40 -3.30 8.04 -6.67
N LEU A 41 -3.82 9.22 -6.32
CA LEU A 41 -5.05 9.78 -6.86
C LEU A 41 -4.81 10.89 -7.89
N GLY A 42 -3.66 11.55 -7.87
CA GLY A 42 -3.33 12.65 -8.79
C GLY A 42 -3.58 12.34 -10.26
N PRO A 43 -3.11 11.20 -10.79
CA PRO A 43 -3.32 10.87 -12.20
C PRO A 43 -4.79 10.58 -12.57
N ILE A 44 -5.69 10.47 -11.60
CA ILE A 44 -7.14 10.31 -11.81
C ILE A 44 -7.97 11.52 -11.35
N ILE A 45 -7.33 12.63 -10.94
CA ILE A 45 -8.06 13.87 -10.60
C ILE A 45 -8.82 14.36 -11.84
N GLY A 46 -10.08 14.72 -11.65
CA GLY A 46 -10.95 15.20 -12.74
C GLY A 46 -11.53 14.09 -13.64
N GLN A 47 -11.25 12.82 -13.36
CA GLN A 47 -11.85 11.67 -14.05
C GLN A 47 -13.04 11.10 -13.27
N PRO A 48 -14.03 10.47 -13.92
CA PRO A 48 -15.20 9.87 -13.26
C PRO A 48 -14.85 8.52 -12.60
N TRP A 49 -13.87 8.50 -11.70
CA TRP A 49 -13.25 7.28 -11.17
C TRP A 49 -14.15 6.49 -10.20
N LEU A 50 -15.20 7.09 -9.64
CA LEU A 50 -16.25 6.36 -8.93
C LEU A 50 -17.09 5.46 -9.86
N ASN A 51 -16.91 5.57 -11.18
CA ASN A 51 -17.73 4.91 -12.19
C ASN A 51 -16.97 3.81 -12.96
N GLY A 52 -15.69 3.53 -12.66
CA GLY A 52 -14.95 2.48 -13.38
C GLY A 52 -13.52 2.24 -12.94
N PHE A 53 -12.84 1.33 -13.65
CA PHE A 53 -11.43 0.97 -13.45
C PHE A 53 -10.48 1.92 -14.19
N ARG A 54 -9.21 1.94 -13.77
CA ARG A 54 -8.17 2.76 -14.40
C ARG A 54 -7.82 2.18 -15.76
N ASN A 55 -7.83 3.00 -16.82
CA ASN A 55 -7.53 2.55 -18.18
C ASN A 55 -6.02 2.36 -18.44
N TYR A 56 -5.41 1.43 -17.72
CA TYR A 56 -3.99 1.09 -17.78
C TYR A 56 -3.82 -0.40 -17.46
N PHE A 57 -3.41 -1.23 -18.42
CA PHE A 57 -3.50 -2.71 -18.31
C PHE A 57 -4.93 -3.18 -17.93
N SER A 58 -5.92 -2.63 -18.63
CA SER A 58 -7.34 -2.86 -18.35
C SER A 58 -7.75 -4.34 -18.49
N SER A 59 -7.14 -5.09 -19.41
CA SER A 59 -7.42 -6.53 -19.58
C SER A 59 -7.14 -7.33 -18.31
N ASP A 60 -5.98 -7.10 -17.68
CA ASP A 60 -5.61 -7.76 -16.42
C ASP A 60 -6.53 -7.29 -15.29
N GLN A 61 -6.78 -5.99 -15.21
CA GLN A 61 -7.71 -5.45 -14.20
C GLN A 61 -9.11 -6.03 -14.32
N PHE A 62 -9.62 -6.25 -15.53
CA PHE A 62 -10.92 -6.89 -15.74
C PHE A 62 -10.90 -8.37 -15.34
N ALA A 63 -9.80 -9.09 -15.61
CA ALA A 63 -9.65 -10.48 -15.15
C ALA A 63 -9.72 -10.58 -13.62
N TYR A 64 -8.99 -9.70 -12.94
CA TYR A 64 -9.00 -9.61 -11.47
C TYR A 64 -10.35 -9.16 -10.91
N ALA A 65 -10.99 -8.18 -11.56
CA ALA A 65 -12.27 -7.63 -11.12
C ALA A 65 -13.39 -8.67 -11.23
N ALA A 66 -13.34 -9.56 -12.22
CA ALA A 66 -14.29 -10.65 -12.35
C ALA A 66 -14.17 -11.67 -11.21
N ILE A 67 -12.95 -11.98 -10.72
CA ILE A 67 -12.77 -12.80 -9.50
C ILE A 67 -13.48 -12.15 -8.32
N ALA A 68 -13.21 -10.86 -8.08
CA ALA A 68 -13.81 -10.12 -6.97
C ALA A 68 -15.34 -9.99 -7.12
N THR A 69 -15.85 -9.88 -8.34
CA THR A 69 -17.30 -9.81 -8.64
C THR A 69 -17.99 -11.15 -8.39
N ASN A 70 -17.37 -12.27 -8.78
CA ASN A 70 -17.91 -13.60 -8.47
C ASN A 70 -18.01 -13.80 -6.96
N VAL A 71 -16.98 -13.39 -6.22
CA VAL A 71 -16.96 -13.46 -4.75
C VAL A 71 -18.01 -12.55 -4.13
N SER A 72 -18.21 -11.34 -4.67
CA SER A 72 -19.22 -10.41 -4.15
C SER A 72 -20.65 -10.95 -4.33
N GLN A 73 -20.87 -11.75 -5.38
CA GLN A 73 -22.12 -12.48 -5.65
C GLN A 73 -22.24 -13.82 -4.89
N GLY A 74 -21.26 -14.18 -4.07
CA GLY A 74 -21.29 -15.36 -3.21
C GLY A 74 -20.60 -16.60 -3.77
N SER A 75 -19.94 -16.51 -4.92
CA SER A 75 -19.12 -17.59 -5.48
C SER A 75 -17.66 -17.43 -5.06
N LEU A 76 -17.18 -18.31 -4.18
CA LEU A 76 -15.77 -18.38 -3.79
C LEU A 76 -14.91 -19.17 -4.80
N ALA A 77 -15.48 -19.57 -5.93
CA ALA A 77 -14.78 -20.32 -6.94
C ALA A 77 -13.71 -19.44 -7.60
N LEU A 78 -12.44 -19.80 -7.42
CA LEU A 78 -11.29 -19.17 -8.06
C LEU A 78 -11.14 -19.65 -9.51
N VAL A 79 -12.17 -19.41 -10.32
CA VAL A 79 -12.17 -19.79 -11.74
C VAL A 79 -11.71 -18.58 -12.56
N GLU A 80 -10.83 -18.82 -13.53
CA GLU A 80 -10.45 -17.79 -14.48
C GLU A 80 -11.68 -17.33 -15.29
N PRO A 81 -11.96 -16.02 -15.39
CA PRO A 81 -13.20 -15.53 -16.01
C PRO A 81 -13.30 -15.75 -17.51
N PHE A 82 -12.17 -15.94 -18.20
CA PHE A 82 -12.11 -15.79 -19.66
C PHE A 82 -11.80 -17.09 -20.41
N ASN A 83 -10.91 -17.94 -19.91
CA ASN A 83 -10.53 -19.15 -20.65
C ASN A 83 -11.31 -20.39 -20.23
N GLU A 84 -12.14 -20.30 -19.17
CA GLU A 84 -12.96 -21.41 -18.63
C GLU A 84 -12.15 -22.69 -18.32
N THR A 85 -10.81 -22.60 -18.25
CA THR A 85 -9.90 -23.73 -18.04
C THR A 85 -9.92 -24.25 -16.61
N GLY A 86 -10.59 -23.53 -15.70
CA GLY A 86 -10.65 -23.87 -14.28
C GLY A 86 -9.36 -23.56 -13.49
N GLN A 87 -8.33 -22.98 -14.11
CA GLN A 87 -7.05 -22.70 -13.46
C GLN A 87 -6.80 -21.19 -13.36
N LEU A 88 -6.61 -20.71 -12.13
CA LEU A 88 -6.28 -19.32 -11.84
C LEU A 88 -4.79 -19.20 -11.49
N PHE A 89 -4.00 -18.60 -12.38
CA PHE A 89 -2.56 -18.41 -12.18
C PHE A 89 -2.20 -17.11 -11.44
N TYR A 90 -3.20 -16.26 -11.18
CA TYR A 90 -2.99 -14.95 -10.57
C TYR A 90 -3.05 -15.00 -9.03
N PRO A 91 -2.24 -14.19 -8.32
CA PRO A 91 -2.35 -14.04 -6.87
C PRO A 91 -3.76 -13.56 -6.47
N SER A 92 -4.58 -14.44 -5.93
CA SER A 92 -6.04 -14.24 -5.83
C SER A 92 -6.53 -13.73 -4.48
N ALA A 93 -5.74 -13.90 -3.42
CA ALA A 93 -6.14 -13.57 -2.05
C ALA A 93 -6.63 -12.13 -1.91
N TRP A 94 -5.99 -11.18 -2.60
CA TRP A 94 -6.42 -9.78 -2.59
C TRP A 94 -7.81 -9.61 -3.21
N TYR A 95 -8.06 -10.23 -4.35
CA TYR A 95 -9.34 -10.11 -5.05
C TYR A 95 -10.48 -10.82 -4.31
N LEU A 96 -10.17 -11.89 -3.55
CA LEU A 96 -11.11 -12.47 -2.58
C LEU A 96 -11.51 -11.44 -1.51
N VAL A 97 -10.54 -10.74 -0.92
CA VAL A 97 -10.80 -9.68 0.09
C VAL A 97 -11.67 -8.58 -0.49
N LEU A 98 -11.39 -8.12 -1.71
CA LEU A 98 -12.20 -7.10 -2.39
C LEU A 98 -13.64 -7.55 -2.59
N GLY A 99 -13.84 -8.77 -3.07
CA GLY A 99 -15.19 -9.32 -3.29
C GLY A 99 -15.98 -9.48 -1.98
N LEU A 100 -15.33 -9.98 -0.92
CA LEU A 100 -15.95 -10.11 0.40
C LEU A 100 -16.32 -8.75 0.97
N PHE A 101 -15.42 -7.77 0.88
CA PHE A 101 -15.69 -6.41 1.33
C PHE A 101 -16.84 -5.77 0.55
N SER A 102 -16.86 -5.93 -0.78
CA SER A 102 -17.95 -5.49 -1.65
C SER A 102 -19.28 -6.11 -1.24
N ARG A 103 -19.31 -7.42 -0.96
CA ARG A 103 -20.51 -8.11 -0.47
C ARG A 103 -21.00 -7.58 0.87
N LEU A 104 -20.08 -7.33 1.82
CA LEU A 104 -20.41 -6.90 3.17
C LEU A 104 -20.87 -5.44 3.23
N THR A 105 -20.36 -4.58 2.36
CA THR A 105 -20.61 -3.14 2.39
C THR A 105 -21.63 -2.68 1.34
N GLY A 106 -21.90 -3.49 0.32
CA GLY A 106 -22.68 -3.11 -0.85
C GLY A 106 -21.93 -2.19 -1.82
N LEU A 107 -20.67 -1.86 -1.55
CA LEU A 107 -19.87 -1.03 -2.46
C LEU A 107 -19.53 -1.81 -3.73
N PRO A 108 -19.64 -1.21 -4.93
CA PRO A 108 -19.14 -1.79 -6.16
C PRO A 108 -17.65 -2.17 -6.07
N VAL A 109 -17.27 -3.26 -6.72
CA VAL A 109 -15.90 -3.82 -6.66
C VAL A 109 -14.83 -2.78 -7.02
N HIS A 110 -15.05 -1.94 -8.03
CA HIS A 110 -14.07 -0.90 -8.41
C HIS A 110 -13.89 0.18 -7.34
N GLN A 111 -14.94 0.50 -6.59
CA GLN A 111 -14.87 1.44 -5.47
C GLN A 111 -14.18 0.81 -4.27
N ALA A 112 -14.53 -0.44 -3.93
CA ALA A 112 -13.87 -1.22 -2.89
C ALA A 112 -12.37 -1.35 -3.16
N TRP A 113 -12.00 -1.65 -4.40
CA TRP A 113 -10.63 -1.74 -4.87
C TRP A 113 -9.87 -0.44 -4.62
N THR A 114 -10.41 0.69 -5.09
CA THR A 114 -9.75 1.98 -4.93
C THR A 114 -9.62 2.36 -3.46
N LEU A 115 -10.70 2.21 -2.69
CA LEU A 115 -10.72 2.55 -1.26
C LEU A 115 -9.67 1.74 -0.49
N LEU A 116 -9.74 0.41 -0.58
CA LEU A 116 -8.87 -0.46 0.20
C LEU A 116 -7.41 -0.36 -0.25
N GLY A 117 -7.15 -0.18 -1.54
CA GLY A 117 -5.79 0.03 -2.05
C GLY A 117 -5.18 1.35 -1.56
N VAL A 118 -5.94 2.45 -1.56
CA VAL A 118 -5.49 3.74 -0.99
C VAL A 118 -5.23 3.62 0.50
N LEU A 119 -6.11 2.94 1.25
CA LEU A 119 -5.93 2.71 2.68
C LEU A 119 -4.70 1.86 2.98
N ALA A 120 -4.43 0.82 2.18
CA ALA A 120 -3.25 -0.03 2.35
C ALA A 120 -1.94 0.76 2.17
N ILE A 121 -1.83 1.57 1.10
CA ILE A 121 -0.66 2.41 0.86
C ILE A 121 -0.54 3.48 1.95
N GLY A 122 -1.62 4.20 2.26
CA GLY A 122 -1.63 5.24 3.28
C GLY A 122 -1.24 4.72 4.66
N GLY A 123 -1.78 3.56 5.05
CA GLY A 123 -1.44 2.87 6.29
C GLY A 123 0.02 2.43 6.34
N THR A 124 0.55 1.89 5.24
CA THR A 124 1.97 1.51 5.14
C THR A 124 2.89 2.73 5.27
N VAL A 125 2.59 3.83 4.57
CA VAL A 125 3.33 5.09 4.67
C VAL A 125 3.29 5.65 6.09
N LEU A 126 2.13 5.57 6.75
CA LEU A 126 1.98 5.99 8.14
C LEU A 126 2.83 5.14 9.09
N ALA A 127 2.84 3.82 8.94
CA ALA A 127 3.65 2.90 9.73
C ALA A 127 5.16 3.18 9.54
N CYS A 128 5.61 3.31 8.28
CA CYS A 128 7.00 3.66 7.99
C CYS A 128 7.37 5.06 8.52
N GLY A 129 6.45 6.03 8.41
CA GLY A 129 6.66 7.38 8.92
C GLY A 129 6.75 7.42 10.44
N MET A 130 5.99 6.56 11.13
CA MET A 130 6.06 6.37 12.57
C MET A 130 7.46 5.90 12.98
N VAL A 131 8.00 4.86 12.33
CA VAL A 131 9.35 4.38 12.61
C VAL A 131 10.41 5.45 12.31
N ALA A 132 10.32 6.13 11.16
CA ALA A 132 11.24 7.19 10.78
C ALA A 132 11.27 8.35 11.79
N TRP A 133 10.10 8.78 12.27
CA TRP A 133 10.01 9.79 13.32
C TRP A 133 10.48 9.28 14.68
N ARG A 134 10.17 8.04 15.06
CA ARG A 134 10.62 7.48 16.35
C ARG A 134 12.14 7.37 16.42
N ALA A 135 12.78 7.00 15.31
CA ALA A 135 14.23 6.87 15.19
C ALA A 135 14.95 8.22 15.18
N SER A 136 14.43 9.22 14.44
CA SER A 136 15.12 10.50 14.22
C SER A 136 14.64 11.64 15.13
N ARG A 137 13.39 11.58 15.58
CA ARG A 137 12.64 12.67 16.23
C ARG A 137 12.53 13.95 15.39
N LEU A 138 12.80 13.87 14.09
CA LEU A 138 12.68 14.98 13.16
C LEU A 138 11.25 15.07 12.64
N TRP A 139 10.68 16.27 12.65
CA TRP A 139 9.29 16.50 12.26
C TRP A 139 9.00 16.15 10.79
N TRP A 140 10.00 16.29 9.92
CA TRP A 140 9.87 16.02 8.49
C TRP A 140 10.15 14.55 8.14
N ALA A 141 10.70 13.74 9.05
CA ALA A 141 11.02 12.33 8.76
C ALA A 141 9.82 11.49 8.29
N PRO A 142 8.57 11.69 8.77
CA PRO A 142 7.39 11.02 8.23
C PRO A 142 7.10 11.28 6.75
N ILE A 143 7.71 12.29 6.13
CA ILE A 143 7.52 12.61 4.71
C ILE A 143 8.31 11.63 3.82
N LEU A 144 9.43 11.09 4.32
CA LEU A 144 10.35 10.27 3.53
C LEU A 144 9.72 9.03 2.88
N PRO A 145 8.88 8.23 3.56
CA PRO A 145 8.26 7.07 2.93
C PRO A 145 7.33 7.45 1.78
N ALA A 146 6.65 8.60 1.88
CA ALA A 146 5.82 9.11 0.79
C ALA A 146 6.66 9.54 -0.42
N LEU A 147 7.83 10.15 -0.19
CA LEU A 147 8.77 10.49 -1.26
C LEU A 147 9.39 9.24 -1.91
N ALA A 148 9.57 8.15 -1.16
CA ALA A 148 10.02 6.88 -1.72
C ALA A 148 9.01 6.28 -2.72
N LEU A 149 7.73 6.64 -2.65
CA LEU A 149 6.76 6.26 -3.69
C LEU A 149 7.05 6.94 -5.04
N LEU A 150 7.79 8.04 -5.05
CA LEU A 150 8.24 8.72 -6.27
C LEU A 150 9.51 8.10 -6.85
N THR A 151 10.22 7.25 -6.10
CA THR A 151 11.49 6.68 -6.57
C THR A 151 11.24 5.46 -7.46
N GLY A 152 11.41 5.70 -8.77
CA GLY A 152 11.37 4.72 -9.86
C GLY A 152 12.22 3.46 -9.65
N THR A 153 12.01 2.45 -10.50
CA THR A 153 13.01 1.38 -10.75
C THR A 153 14.24 1.88 -11.50
N PHE A 154 14.30 3.18 -11.83
CA PHE A 154 15.25 3.78 -12.78
C PHE A 154 15.26 3.10 -14.16
N ALA A 155 14.20 2.33 -14.50
CA ALA A 155 14.10 1.58 -15.76
C ALA A 155 14.29 2.44 -17.01
N LEU A 156 13.88 3.71 -16.97
CA LEU A 156 14.10 4.63 -18.08
C LEU A 156 15.61 4.87 -18.32
N ALA A 157 16.37 5.01 -17.23
CA ALA A 157 17.81 5.24 -17.29
C ALA A 157 18.60 3.97 -17.66
N THR A 158 18.10 2.78 -17.32
CA THR A 158 18.82 1.51 -17.51
C THR A 158 18.34 0.70 -18.71
N GLY A 159 17.11 0.88 -19.18
CA GLY A 159 16.45 0.04 -20.18
C GLY A 159 15.58 0.78 -21.20
N GLY A 160 15.57 2.12 -21.19
CA GLY A 160 14.88 2.93 -22.20
C GLY A 160 13.34 2.90 -22.14
N TYR A 161 12.76 2.27 -21.10
CA TYR A 161 11.32 2.18 -20.88
C TYR A 161 10.99 2.39 -19.40
N TRP A 162 9.77 2.79 -19.07
CA TRP A 162 9.40 3.17 -17.70
C TRP A 162 9.05 1.99 -16.77
N TYR A 163 9.16 0.76 -17.28
CA TYR A 163 9.10 -0.50 -16.56
C TYR A 163 10.22 -1.44 -17.06
N VAL A 164 10.59 -2.45 -16.27
CA VAL A 164 11.52 -3.50 -16.70
C VAL A 164 10.71 -4.72 -17.11
N ILE A 165 10.89 -5.19 -18.35
CA ILE A 165 10.36 -6.49 -18.79
C ILE A 165 11.21 -7.56 -18.13
N LEU A 166 10.60 -8.39 -17.28
CA LEU A 166 11.16 -9.65 -16.86
C LEU A 166 10.77 -10.71 -17.90
N ASP A 167 11.48 -11.84 -17.96
CA ASP A 167 11.19 -12.90 -18.93
C ASP A 167 9.71 -13.34 -18.95
N ARG A 168 9.30 -14.00 -20.05
CA ARG A 168 7.92 -14.34 -20.46
C ARG A 168 6.87 -14.18 -19.33
N HIS A 169 6.11 -13.08 -19.40
CA HIS A 169 4.90 -12.73 -18.62
C HIS A 169 5.06 -11.96 -17.30
N ALA A 170 6.26 -11.53 -16.90
CA ALA A 170 6.42 -10.67 -15.72
C ALA A 170 6.96 -9.27 -16.10
N VAL A 171 6.41 -8.22 -15.50
CA VAL A 171 6.90 -6.85 -15.66
C VAL A 171 7.20 -6.29 -14.29
N LEU A 172 8.45 -5.89 -14.04
CA LEU A 172 8.79 -5.13 -12.85
C LEU A 172 8.45 -3.67 -13.10
N TRP A 173 7.30 -3.27 -12.59
CA TRP A 173 6.77 -1.93 -12.73
C TRP A 173 7.65 -0.91 -12.01
N GLY A 174 7.85 0.26 -12.63
CA GLY A 174 8.14 1.46 -11.85
C GLY A 174 6.99 1.72 -10.84
N PRO A 175 7.19 2.51 -9.78
CA PRO A 175 6.19 2.82 -8.77
C PRO A 175 4.87 3.27 -9.38
N PHE A 176 4.90 3.97 -10.51
CA PHE A 176 3.69 4.36 -11.23
C PHE A 176 2.87 3.14 -11.70
N GLY A 177 3.47 2.11 -12.29
CA GLY A 177 2.74 0.94 -12.80
C GLY A 177 2.13 0.08 -11.68
N THR A 178 2.87 -0.12 -10.58
CA THR A 178 2.39 -0.86 -9.41
C THR A 178 1.32 -0.04 -8.68
N LEU A 179 1.67 1.17 -8.23
CA LEU A 179 0.81 2.00 -7.36
C LEU A 179 -0.45 2.49 -8.07
N PHE A 180 -0.44 2.62 -9.40
CA PHE A 180 -1.62 3.06 -10.14
C PHE A 180 -2.66 1.95 -10.25
N THR A 181 -2.27 0.71 -10.56
CA THR A 181 -3.25 -0.39 -10.69
C THR A 181 -3.83 -0.82 -9.34
N LEU A 182 -3.12 -0.60 -8.23
CA LEU A 182 -3.50 -1.06 -6.88
C LEU A 182 -3.76 -2.58 -6.85
N ASN A 183 -3.00 -3.34 -7.64
CA ASN A 183 -3.16 -4.78 -7.80
C ASN A 183 -2.64 -5.56 -6.56
N ALA A 184 -2.71 -6.89 -6.61
CA ALA A 184 -2.26 -7.75 -5.51
C ALA A 184 -0.76 -7.57 -5.16
N GLU A 185 0.08 -7.17 -6.11
CA GLU A 185 1.52 -6.93 -5.87
C GLU A 185 1.74 -5.73 -4.96
N VAL A 186 1.01 -4.63 -5.17
CA VAL A 186 1.03 -3.46 -4.27
C VAL A 186 0.66 -3.86 -2.85
N ILE A 187 -0.38 -4.68 -2.70
CA ILE A 187 -0.85 -5.11 -1.39
C ILE A 187 0.16 -6.03 -0.72
N GLY A 188 0.78 -6.94 -1.48
CA GLY A 188 1.90 -7.75 -1.00
C GLY A 188 3.05 -6.89 -0.47
N LEU A 189 3.45 -5.85 -1.22
CA LEU A 189 4.48 -4.90 -0.80
C LEU A 189 4.07 -4.14 0.47
N CYS A 190 2.81 -3.68 0.56
CA CYS A 190 2.28 -2.99 1.74
C CYS A 190 2.34 -3.90 2.99
N ILE A 191 1.93 -5.16 2.85
CA ILE A 191 1.97 -6.15 3.94
C ILE A 191 3.42 -6.39 4.38
N ILE A 192 4.33 -6.66 3.44
CA ILE A 192 5.74 -6.93 3.75
C ILE A 192 6.38 -5.71 4.41
N ALA A 193 6.23 -4.52 3.84
CA ALA A 193 6.80 -3.30 4.39
C ALA A 193 6.28 -3.04 5.81
N THR A 194 4.96 -3.10 6.01
CA THR A 194 4.32 -2.90 7.32
C THR A 194 4.77 -3.95 8.34
N ALA A 195 4.87 -5.23 7.94
CA ALA A 195 5.39 -6.27 8.81
C ALA A 195 6.84 -6.03 9.22
N MET A 196 7.69 -5.59 8.28
CA MET A 196 9.09 -5.24 8.58
C MET A 196 9.20 -4.09 9.57
N VAL A 197 8.43 -2.99 9.39
CA VAL A 197 8.46 -1.89 10.37
C VAL A 197 7.85 -2.26 11.71
N ALA A 198 6.83 -3.13 11.74
CA ALA A 198 6.30 -3.66 13.00
C ALA A 198 7.36 -4.46 13.78
N LEU A 199 8.20 -5.26 13.11
CA LEU A 199 9.30 -5.99 13.75
C LEU A 199 10.39 -5.07 14.33
N ILE A 200 10.64 -3.93 13.69
CA ILE A 200 11.66 -2.95 14.13
C ILE A 200 11.14 -2.07 15.29
N GLY A 201 9.83 -2.11 15.54
CA GLY A 201 9.17 -1.41 16.65
C GLY A 201 8.41 -0.18 16.17
N LEU A 202 7.11 -0.38 15.90
CA LEU A 202 6.13 0.71 15.86
C LEU A 202 5.97 1.41 17.21
#